data_AF-A0A8R7U6R8-F1
#
_entry.id   AF-A0A8R7U6R8-F1
#
_cell.length_a   1.000
_cell.length_b   1.000
_cell.length_c   1.000
_cell.angle_alpha   90.00
_cell.angle_beta   90.00
_cell.angle_gamma   90.00
#
_symmetry.space_group_name_H-M   'P 1'
#
loop_
_entity.id
_entity.type
_entity.pdbx_description
1 polymer ?
#
loop_
_entity_poly.entity_id
_entity_poly.type
_entity_poly.pdbx_seq_one_letter_code
_entity_poly.pdbx_strand_id
1 'polypeptide(L)'
;MAIQESNLYRSCFFLENYRKFYSAIKASYPDIKIISSCDRSTISPVEPADLYDVHVYTSSGDMFSKSSMFDSTPRGGPKAIVSEYAVTGNDAGRGTLVAALAEAAFLIGLERNSDAVEMASCAPLFVNDNDRRWSPDAIVFNSWQHYGCPNYWMLHFFKESSGAALHPSTIQVSNYNQLVASAITWQNSKDGNTYLKIKVLNFGNKAVDLSISITGLENEIQTFGSIKTVLTSGSLRDENSFQQPDKVVPVESPISNAREEMSLVLDPYSLTSFDLLLDPSNSTMMHSVPESSLHSSM
;
A
#
# COMPACT_ATOMS: atom_id res chain seq x y z
N MET A 1 -10.84 14.86 11.65
CA MET A 1 -12.16 14.35 12.08
C MET A 1 -13.00 14.27 10.83
N ALA A 2 -12.99 13.11 10.18
CA ALA A 2 -13.89 12.84 9.07
C ALA A 2 -15.20 12.35 9.71
N ILE A 3 -16.29 13.05 9.38
CA ILE A 3 -17.63 12.69 9.82
C ILE A 3 -18.25 11.97 8.63
N GLN A 4 -18.56 10.68 8.83
CA GLN A 4 -19.27 9.86 7.87
C GLN A 4 -20.69 10.43 7.67
N GLU A 5 -20.90 11.21 6.60
CA GLU A 5 -22.24 11.61 6.16
C GLU A 5 -22.59 10.94 4.84
N SER A 6 -22.77 9.61 4.86
CA SER A 6 -23.09 8.80 3.68
C SER A 6 -24.42 9.12 2.99
N ASN A 7 -25.21 10.09 3.48
CA ASN A 7 -26.54 10.40 2.95
C ASN A 7 -26.84 11.91 2.69
N LEU A 8 -25.89 12.84 2.87
CA LEU A 8 -26.12 14.27 2.58
C LEU A 8 -25.64 14.76 1.20
N TYR A 9 -24.94 13.90 0.44
CA TYR A 9 -24.22 14.23 -0.80
C TYR A 9 -25.06 14.73 -1.99
N ARG A 10 -26.39 14.76 -1.85
CA ARG A 10 -27.31 15.27 -2.89
C ARG A 10 -28.17 16.44 -2.45
N SER A 11 -27.96 17.01 -1.26
CA SER A 11 -28.69 18.22 -0.88
C SER A 11 -28.11 19.44 -1.60
N CYS A 12 -28.99 20.26 -2.19
CA CYS A 12 -28.62 21.55 -2.81
C CYS A 12 -27.80 22.43 -1.85
N PHE A 13 -28.02 22.27 -0.54
CA PHE A 13 -27.30 22.96 0.53
C PHE A 13 -25.82 22.63 0.62
N PHE A 14 -25.41 21.37 0.39
CA PHE A 14 -24.00 21.00 0.43
C PHE A 14 -23.23 21.68 -0.71
N LEU A 15 -23.77 21.60 -1.94
CA LEU A 15 -23.13 22.17 -3.13
C LEU A 15 -23.04 23.70 -3.07
N GLU A 16 -24.10 24.38 -2.63
CA GLU A 16 -24.09 25.84 -2.50
C GLU A 16 -23.06 26.34 -1.48
N ASN A 17 -22.94 25.65 -0.34
CA ASN A 17 -21.94 25.99 0.67
C ASN A 17 -20.53 25.64 0.19
N TYR A 18 -20.36 24.47 -0.43
CA TYR A 18 -19.08 24.02 -0.99
C TYR A 18 -18.47 25.08 -1.91
N ARG A 19 -19.23 25.63 -2.86
CA ARG A 19 -18.74 26.68 -3.78
C ARG A 19 -18.25 27.93 -3.06
N LYS A 20 -18.94 28.35 -2.00
CA LYS A 20 -18.55 29.52 -1.19
C LYS A 20 -17.22 29.25 -0.48
N PHE A 21 -17.08 28.07 0.13
CA PHE A 21 -15.84 27.67 0.79
C PHE A 21 -14.68 27.51 -0.21
N TYR A 22 -14.89 26.80 -1.32
CA TYR A 22 -13.90 26.60 -2.37
C TYR A 22 -13.37 27.95 -2.86
N SER A 23 -14.26 28.87 -3.23
CA SER A 23 -13.89 30.18 -3.77
C SER A 23 -13.11 31.02 -2.75
N ALA A 24 -13.56 31.06 -1.50
CA ALA A 24 -12.88 31.82 -0.44
C ALA A 24 -11.49 31.25 -0.10
N ILE A 25 -11.37 29.91 -0.03
CA ILE A 25 -10.10 29.25 0.27
C ILE A 25 -9.13 29.44 -0.90
N LYS A 26 -9.53 29.18 -2.16
CA LYS A 26 -8.63 29.34 -3.32
C LYS A 26 -8.21 30.78 -3.55
N ALA A 27 -9.05 31.77 -3.23
CA ALA A 27 -8.68 33.18 -3.31
C ALA A 27 -7.58 33.56 -2.31
N SER A 28 -7.56 32.91 -1.13
CA SER A 28 -6.61 33.22 -0.05
C SER A 28 -5.37 32.30 -0.06
N TYR A 29 -5.55 31.06 -0.51
CA TYR A 29 -4.58 29.96 -0.46
C TYR A 29 -4.65 29.14 -1.75
N PRO A 30 -4.19 29.69 -2.89
CA PRO A 30 -4.30 29.03 -4.19
C PRO A 30 -3.59 27.67 -4.24
N ASP A 31 -2.54 27.49 -3.44
CA ASP A 31 -1.71 26.28 -3.41
C ASP A 31 -2.34 25.12 -2.60
N ILE A 32 -3.36 25.38 -1.77
CA ILE A 32 -4.03 24.32 -1.00
C ILE A 32 -4.90 23.49 -1.96
N LYS A 33 -4.68 22.18 -2.00
CA LYS A 33 -5.57 21.23 -2.70
C LYS A 33 -6.87 21.05 -1.91
N ILE A 34 -8.01 21.23 -2.58
CA ILE A 34 -9.34 20.99 -2.03
C ILE A 34 -9.79 19.58 -2.38
N ILE A 35 -10.23 18.86 -1.37
CA ILE A 35 -10.75 17.50 -1.49
C ILE A 35 -12.26 17.55 -1.36
N SER A 36 -12.98 17.07 -2.37
CA SER A 36 -14.43 16.92 -2.32
C SER A 36 -14.80 15.65 -1.56
N SER A 37 -15.79 15.73 -0.68
CA SER A 37 -16.41 14.55 -0.06
C SER A 37 -17.42 13.85 -0.98
N CYS A 38 -17.72 14.42 -2.15
CA CYS A 38 -18.62 13.82 -3.13
C CYS A 38 -17.88 12.95 -4.14
N ASP A 39 -18.62 12.05 -4.79
CA ASP A 39 -18.09 11.18 -5.85
C ASP A 39 -17.44 11.98 -6.98
N ARG A 40 -16.43 11.37 -7.63
CA ARG A 40 -15.74 11.92 -8.81
C ARG A 40 -16.69 12.46 -9.89
N SER A 41 -17.85 11.84 -10.07
CA SER A 41 -18.85 12.22 -11.09
C SER A 41 -19.50 13.58 -10.83
N THR A 42 -19.43 14.08 -9.60
CA THR A 42 -19.96 15.39 -9.20
C THR A 42 -19.00 16.54 -9.53
N ILE A 43 -17.71 16.23 -9.75
CA ILE A 43 -16.69 17.23 -10.03
C ILE A 43 -16.85 17.75 -11.46
N SER A 44 -16.95 19.06 -11.59
CA SER A 44 -17.19 19.76 -12.85
C SER A 44 -16.63 21.19 -12.80
N PRO A 45 -16.59 21.94 -13.92
CA PRO A 45 -16.17 23.34 -13.89
C PRO A 45 -17.01 24.24 -12.96
N VAL A 46 -18.26 23.85 -12.66
CA VAL A 46 -19.14 24.58 -11.73
C VAL A 46 -19.04 24.06 -10.29
N GLU A 47 -18.48 22.86 -10.09
CA GLU A 47 -18.18 22.25 -8.79
C GLU A 47 -16.74 21.73 -8.79
N PRO A 48 -15.75 22.63 -8.83
CA PRO A 48 -14.35 22.23 -8.99
C PRO A 48 -13.81 21.60 -7.70
N ALA A 49 -12.97 20.59 -7.82
CA ALA A 49 -12.17 20.02 -6.73
C ALA A 49 -10.85 19.49 -7.28
N ASP A 50 -9.79 19.49 -6.47
CA ASP A 50 -8.48 18.98 -6.89
C ASP A 50 -8.41 17.46 -6.72
N LEU A 51 -9.08 16.92 -5.70
CA LEU A 51 -9.16 15.49 -5.35
C LEU A 51 -10.59 15.14 -4.89
N TYR A 52 -10.91 13.85 -4.82
CA TYR A 52 -12.17 13.37 -4.23
C TYR A 52 -11.93 12.27 -3.21
N ASP A 53 -12.81 12.21 -2.21
CA ASP A 53 -12.74 11.26 -1.12
C ASP A 53 -13.50 9.97 -1.40
N VAL A 54 -12.94 8.85 -0.96
CA VAL A 54 -13.51 7.51 -1.09
C VAL A 54 -13.41 6.80 0.25
N HIS A 55 -14.55 6.31 0.74
CA HIS A 55 -14.63 5.53 1.98
C HIS A 55 -15.01 4.09 1.67
N VAL A 56 -14.30 3.12 2.25
CA VAL A 56 -14.54 1.69 2.00
C VAL A 56 -14.64 0.92 3.32
N TYR A 57 -15.87 0.56 3.70
CA TYR A 57 -16.17 -0.29 4.84
C TYR A 57 -16.95 -1.52 4.40
N THR A 58 -16.38 -2.71 4.52
CA THR A 58 -16.99 -3.92 3.94
C THR A 58 -16.44 -5.22 4.56
N SER A 59 -16.87 -6.39 4.08
CA SER A 59 -16.35 -7.70 4.54
C SER A 59 -14.96 -8.00 3.96
N SER A 60 -14.21 -8.97 4.49
CA SER A 60 -12.87 -9.29 3.92
C SER A 60 -12.96 -9.78 2.48
N GLY A 61 -13.98 -10.59 2.15
CA GLY A 61 -14.18 -11.08 0.79
C GLY A 61 -14.46 -9.95 -0.21
N ASP A 62 -15.32 -9.00 0.18
CA ASP A 62 -15.63 -7.83 -0.64
C ASP A 62 -14.42 -6.89 -0.75
N MET A 63 -13.68 -6.67 0.34
CA MET A 63 -12.46 -5.84 0.32
C MET A 63 -11.39 -6.45 -0.59
N PHE A 64 -11.19 -7.77 -0.55
CA PHE A 64 -10.29 -8.46 -1.47
C PHE A 64 -10.68 -8.24 -2.95
N SER A 65 -11.98 -8.32 -3.25
CA SER A 65 -12.51 -8.08 -4.61
C SER A 65 -12.26 -6.65 -5.11
N LYS A 66 -12.06 -5.70 -4.19
CA LYS A 66 -11.75 -4.29 -4.50
C LYS A 66 -10.27 -4.04 -4.80
N SER A 67 -9.42 -5.07 -4.81
CA SER A 67 -8.03 -4.95 -5.28
C SER A 67 -7.90 -4.41 -6.72
N SER A 68 -8.97 -4.47 -7.52
CA SER A 68 -9.06 -3.89 -8.88
C SER A 68 -9.96 -2.66 -8.98
N MET A 69 -10.38 -2.08 -7.84
CA MET A 69 -11.39 -1.00 -7.78
C MET A 69 -11.03 0.22 -8.65
N PHE A 70 -9.74 0.53 -8.81
CA PHE A 70 -9.28 1.70 -9.56
C PHE A 70 -8.71 1.39 -10.95
N ASP A 71 -8.65 0.12 -11.35
CA ASP A 71 -8.01 -0.33 -12.60
C ASP A 71 -8.63 0.35 -13.84
N SER A 72 -9.93 0.61 -13.82
CA SER A 72 -10.67 1.25 -14.92
C SER A 72 -10.89 2.76 -14.74
N THR A 73 -10.31 3.38 -13.71
CA THR A 73 -10.51 4.81 -13.42
C THR A 73 -9.88 5.69 -14.52
N PRO A 74 -10.58 6.69 -15.09
CA PRO A 74 -9.99 7.55 -16.10
C PRO A 74 -8.85 8.42 -15.54
N ARG A 75 -7.66 8.39 -16.18
CA ARG A 75 -6.45 9.12 -15.76
C ARG A 75 -6.41 10.62 -16.10
N GLY A 76 -7.46 11.14 -16.74
CA GLY A 76 -7.55 12.54 -17.18
C GLY A 76 -8.34 13.48 -16.26
N GLY A 77 -8.53 13.14 -14.97
CA GLY A 77 -9.30 13.95 -14.03
C GLY A 77 -8.72 13.94 -12.61
N PRO A 78 -9.45 14.47 -11.62
CA PRO A 78 -8.98 14.50 -10.24
C PRO A 78 -8.72 13.07 -9.75
N LYS A 79 -7.64 12.91 -8.97
CA LYS A 79 -7.31 11.64 -8.34
C LYS A 79 -8.17 11.41 -7.09
N ALA A 80 -8.33 10.15 -6.73
CA ALA A 80 -8.95 9.76 -5.48
C ALA A 80 -7.99 9.96 -4.30
N ILE A 81 -8.56 10.18 -3.13
CA ILE A 81 -7.93 9.88 -1.85
C ILE A 81 -8.84 8.89 -1.13
N VAL A 82 -8.28 7.76 -0.69
CA VAL A 82 -9.02 6.79 0.10
C VAL A 82 -8.80 7.15 1.57
N SER A 83 -9.51 8.15 2.08
CA SER A 83 -9.25 8.65 3.45
C SER A 83 -9.70 7.69 4.55
N GLU A 84 -10.60 6.76 4.23
CA GLU A 84 -11.12 5.79 5.15
C GLU A 84 -11.25 4.42 4.48
N TYR A 85 -10.57 3.43 5.02
CA TYR A 85 -10.88 2.04 4.74
C TYR A 85 -10.72 1.18 5.99
N ALA A 86 -11.60 0.19 6.12
CA ALA A 86 -11.44 -0.95 7.02
C ALA A 86 -12.37 -2.09 6.62
N VAL A 87 -11.95 -3.31 6.95
CA VAL A 87 -12.88 -4.45 6.98
C VAL A 87 -13.72 -4.35 8.25
N THR A 88 -15.05 -4.28 8.10
CA THR A 88 -16.03 -4.14 9.18
C THR A 88 -17.10 -5.23 9.18
N GLY A 89 -16.96 -6.24 8.32
CA GLY A 89 -17.84 -7.41 8.27
C GLY A 89 -17.75 -8.29 9.52
N ASN A 90 -18.57 -9.35 9.56
CA ASN A 90 -18.59 -10.34 10.65
C ASN A 90 -17.25 -11.08 10.86
N ASP A 91 -16.32 -10.91 9.91
CA ASP A 91 -14.97 -11.44 9.90
C ASP A 91 -13.89 -10.49 10.39
N ALA A 92 -14.23 -9.21 10.60
CA ALA A 92 -13.32 -8.20 11.11
C ALA A 92 -12.86 -8.45 12.55
N GLY A 93 -13.78 -8.92 13.41
CA GLY A 93 -13.54 -9.10 14.84
C GLY A 93 -13.03 -7.81 15.50
N ARG A 94 -11.99 -7.91 16.34
CA ARG A 94 -11.24 -6.77 16.89
C ARG A 94 -10.04 -6.37 16.03
N GLY A 95 -9.89 -7.00 14.87
CA GLY A 95 -8.72 -6.94 14.00
C GLY A 95 -8.18 -8.35 13.79
N THR A 96 -8.77 -9.08 12.84
CA THR A 96 -8.35 -10.45 12.48
C THR A 96 -7.28 -10.46 11.39
N LEU A 97 -6.55 -11.57 11.27
CA LEU A 97 -5.64 -11.80 10.15
C LEU A 97 -6.35 -11.69 8.80
N VAL A 98 -7.54 -12.29 8.63
CA VAL A 98 -8.26 -12.25 7.35
C VAL A 98 -8.62 -10.83 6.91
N ALA A 99 -9.00 -9.96 7.87
CA ALA A 99 -9.25 -8.56 7.62
C ALA A 99 -7.98 -7.84 7.13
N ALA A 100 -6.86 -8.05 7.83
CA ALA A 100 -5.57 -7.45 7.46
C ALA A 100 -5.11 -7.89 6.06
N LEU A 101 -5.27 -9.18 5.72
CA LEU A 101 -4.90 -9.71 4.41
C LEU A 101 -5.78 -9.13 3.29
N ALA A 102 -7.08 -8.95 3.53
CA ALA A 102 -7.97 -8.34 2.54
C ALA A 102 -7.68 -6.85 2.34
N GLU A 103 -7.39 -6.13 3.41
CA GLU A 103 -6.92 -4.73 3.35
C GLU A 103 -5.59 -4.62 2.60
N ALA A 104 -4.66 -5.56 2.78
CA ALA A 104 -3.43 -5.61 2.00
C ALA A 104 -3.71 -5.77 0.50
N ALA A 105 -4.68 -6.62 0.12
CA ALA A 105 -5.09 -6.81 -1.27
C ALA A 105 -5.55 -5.48 -1.89
N PHE A 106 -6.37 -4.77 -1.12
CA PHE A 106 -6.90 -3.47 -1.50
C PHE A 106 -5.78 -2.44 -1.65
N LEU A 107 -4.85 -2.35 -0.69
CA LEU A 107 -3.70 -1.44 -0.75
C LEU A 107 -2.74 -1.75 -1.90
N ILE A 108 -2.49 -3.02 -2.22
CA ILE A 108 -1.74 -3.40 -3.43
C ILE A 108 -2.48 -2.89 -4.68
N GLY A 109 -3.81 -3.01 -4.69
CA GLY A 109 -4.66 -2.39 -5.72
C GLY A 109 -4.46 -0.89 -5.85
N LEU A 110 -4.44 -0.16 -4.74
CA LEU A 110 -4.20 1.28 -4.73
C LEU A 110 -2.79 1.62 -5.21
N GLU A 111 -1.77 0.87 -4.78
CA GLU A 111 -0.37 1.07 -5.17
C GLU A 111 -0.19 0.92 -6.69
N ARG A 112 -0.78 -0.12 -7.29
CA ARG A 112 -0.80 -0.31 -8.76
C ARG A 112 -1.51 0.82 -9.52
N ASN A 113 -2.39 1.55 -8.84
CA ASN A 113 -3.20 2.63 -9.40
C ASN A 113 -2.83 3.99 -8.79
N SER A 114 -1.58 4.18 -8.35
CA SER A 114 -1.08 5.43 -7.74
C SER A 114 -1.08 6.63 -8.71
N ASP A 115 -1.26 6.38 -10.00
CA ASP A 115 -1.55 7.38 -11.01
C ASP A 115 -3.01 7.90 -10.97
N ALA A 116 -3.94 7.14 -10.38
CA ALA A 116 -5.34 7.53 -10.14
C ALA A 116 -5.68 7.78 -8.66
N VAL A 117 -4.86 7.29 -7.72
CA VAL A 117 -5.06 7.41 -6.27
C VAL A 117 -3.85 8.11 -5.66
N GLU A 118 -4.08 9.25 -5.00
CA GLU A 118 -3.00 10.06 -4.43
C GLU A 118 -2.62 9.61 -3.02
N MET A 119 -3.61 9.21 -2.20
CA MET A 119 -3.40 8.91 -0.78
C MET A 119 -4.35 7.81 -0.29
N ALA A 120 -3.95 7.09 0.75
CA ALA A 120 -4.79 6.13 1.46
C ALA A 120 -4.55 6.25 2.97
N SER A 121 -5.60 6.10 3.78
CA SER A 121 -5.53 6.08 5.23
C SER A 121 -6.48 5.03 5.79
N CYS A 122 -5.96 4.18 6.67
CA CYS A 122 -6.81 3.28 7.44
C CYS A 122 -7.67 4.09 8.42
N ALA A 123 -8.85 3.57 8.75
CA ALA A 123 -9.71 4.18 9.75
C ALA A 123 -10.48 3.13 10.56
N PRO A 124 -10.54 3.24 11.89
CA PRO A 124 -9.84 4.20 12.75
C PRO A 124 -8.45 3.72 13.21
N LEU A 125 -7.58 4.66 13.57
CA LEU A 125 -6.20 4.37 14.00
C LEU A 125 -6.09 3.89 15.45
N PHE A 126 -6.86 4.49 16.37
CA PHE A 126 -6.71 4.28 17.81
C PHE A 126 -8.04 4.02 18.49
N VAL A 127 -8.02 3.11 19.47
CA VAL A 127 -9.17 2.87 20.36
C VAL A 127 -8.73 2.58 21.80
N ASN A 128 -9.44 3.20 22.74
CA ASN A 128 -9.33 2.86 24.15
C ASN A 128 -10.19 1.62 24.42
N ASP A 129 -9.57 0.54 24.91
CA ASP A 129 -10.23 -0.73 25.21
C ASP A 129 -11.43 -0.58 26.17
N ASN A 130 -11.41 0.45 27.04
CA ASN A 130 -12.46 0.73 28.00
C ASN A 130 -13.69 1.51 27.45
N ASP A 131 -13.61 2.10 26.24
CA ASP A 131 -14.73 2.80 25.58
C ASP A 131 -14.72 2.52 24.07
N ARG A 132 -14.75 1.24 23.71
CA ARG A 132 -14.80 0.80 22.32
C ARG A 132 -16.21 1.00 21.75
N ARG A 133 -16.37 1.96 20.83
CA ARG A 133 -17.62 2.22 20.09
C ARG A 133 -17.60 1.75 18.64
N TRP A 134 -16.41 1.50 18.11
CA TRP A 134 -16.17 1.01 16.75
C TRP A 134 -15.17 -0.16 16.79
N SER A 135 -15.20 -1.01 15.76
CA SER A 135 -14.26 -2.10 15.59
C SER A 135 -14.19 -2.47 14.10
N PRO A 136 -13.01 -2.80 13.56
CA PRO A 136 -11.70 -2.86 14.20
C PRO A 136 -11.00 -1.48 14.23
N ASP A 137 -9.88 -1.40 14.95
CA ASP A 137 -8.97 -0.25 14.97
C ASP A 137 -7.53 -0.77 14.92
N ALA A 138 -6.61 -0.01 14.32
CA ALA A 138 -5.24 -0.47 14.12
C ALA A 138 -4.46 -0.62 15.45
N ILE A 139 -4.63 0.29 16.40
CA ILE A 139 -3.91 0.29 17.69
C ILE A 139 -4.91 0.35 18.84
N VAL A 140 -4.84 -0.66 19.71
CA VAL A 140 -5.68 -0.76 20.92
C VAL A 140 -4.84 -0.40 22.12
N PHE A 141 -5.35 0.45 23.00
CA PHE A 141 -4.65 0.88 24.20
C PHE A 141 -5.57 0.95 25.42
N ASN A 142 -4.97 0.92 26.61
CA ASN A 142 -5.62 1.30 27.85
C ASN A 142 -4.68 2.26 28.62
N SER A 143 -4.90 2.44 29.93
CA SER A 143 -4.13 3.41 30.74
C SER A 143 -2.63 3.10 30.91
N TRP A 144 -2.15 1.89 30.58
CA TRP A 144 -0.75 1.49 30.83
C TRP A 144 -0.12 0.59 29.77
N GLN A 145 -0.89 0.06 28.81
CA GLN A 145 -0.38 -0.81 27.74
C GLN A 145 -1.12 -0.57 26.42
N HIS A 146 -0.52 -1.05 25.33
CA HIS A 146 -1.07 -1.01 23.98
C HIS A 146 -0.62 -2.23 23.17
N TYR A 147 -1.34 -2.55 22.10
CA TYR A 147 -0.91 -3.51 21.08
C TYR A 147 -1.39 -3.06 19.69
N GLY A 148 -0.66 -3.48 18.66
CA GLY A 148 -1.05 -3.32 17.27
C GLY A 148 -1.88 -4.52 16.82
N CYS A 149 -3.02 -4.27 16.18
CA CYS A 149 -3.80 -5.30 15.51
C CYS A 149 -3.07 -5.84 14.25
N PRO A 150 -3.47 -6.99 13.70
CA PRO A 150 -2.90 -7.51 12.45
C PRO A 150 -2.87 -6.50 11.30
N ASN A 151 -3.88 -5.61 11.19
CA ASN A 151 -3.89 -4.56 10.17
C ASN A 151 -2.87 -3.44 10.44
N TYR A 152 -2.56 -3.12 11.70
CA TYR A 152 -1.43 -2.24 12.03
C TYR A 152 -0.12 -2.82 11.51
N TRP A 153 0.12 -4.12 11.73
CA TRP A 153 1.32 -4.78 11.27
C TRP A 153 1.38 -4.92 9.75
N MET A 154 0.24 -5.14 9.10
CA MET A 154 0.12 -5.12 7.65
C MET A 154 0.55 -3.78 7.04
N LEU A 155 0.23 -2.65 7.68
CA LEU A 155 0.66 -1.33 7.22
C LEU A 155 2.19 -1.18 7.14
N HIS A 156 2.96 -1.98 7.89
CA HIS A 156 4.43 -1.93 7.81
C HIS A 156 4.96 -2.35 6.44
N PHE A 157 4.20 -3.13 5.67
CA PHE A 157 4.56 -3.51 4.29
C PHE A 157 4.45 -2.36 3.29
N PHE A 158 3.79 -1.25 3.67
CA PHE A 158 3.49 -0.11 2.79
C PHE A 158 4.12 1.21 3.24
N LYS A 159 4.95 1.18 4.29
CA LYS A 159 5.64 2.38 4.81
C LYS A 159 6.50 3.06 3.75
N GLU A 160 7.11 2.27 2.89
CA GLU A 160 8.01 2.74 1.84
C GLU A 160 7.31 3.04 0.52
N SER A 161 5.98 2.88 0.43
CA SER A 161 5.23 3.15 -0.80
C SER A 161 5.21 4.63 -1.17
N SER A 162 5.27 5.52 -0.17
CA SER A 162 5.31 6.96 -0.41
C SER A 162 6.67 7.39 -0.94
N GLY A 163 6.72 7.99 -2.13
CA GLY A 163 7.96 8.41 -2.78
C GLY A 163 8.72 7.29 -3.51
N ALA A 164 8.18 6.06 -3.53
CA ALA A 164 8.75 4.97 -4.32
C ALA A 164 8.34 5.04 -5.80
N ALA A 165 9.13 4.39 -6.65
CA ALA A 165 8.81 4.19 -8.05
C ALA A 165 8.05 2.88 -8.22
N LEU A 166 6.85 2.92 -8.81
CA LEU A 166 6.07 1.73 -9.13
C LEU A 166 6.62 1.04 -10.39
N HIS A 167 6.75 -0.27 -10.35
CA HIS A 167 7.13 -1.10 -11.50
C HIS A 167 5.95 -1.89 -12.05
N PRO A 168 5.84 -2.05 -13.38
CA PRO A 168 4.88 -2.97 -13.97
C PRO A 168 5.11 -4.40 -13.48
N SER A 169 4.05 -5.04 -13.00
CA SER A 169 4.09 -6.42 -12.50
C SER A 169 2.92 -7.23 -13.06
N THR A 170 3.20 -8.44 -13.54
CA THR A 170 2.18 -9.38 -14.02
C THR A 170 2.20 -10.65 -13.20
N ILE A 171 1.03 -11.13 -12.78
CA ILE A 171 0.87 -12.43 -12.14
C ILE A 171 0.24 -13.39 -13.14
N GLN A 172 0.92 -14.51 -13.38
CA GLN A 172 0.41 -15.58 -14.24
C GLN A 172 0.25 -16.85 -13.41
N VAL A 173 -0.98 -17.11 -12.96
CA VAL A 173 -1.31 -18.37 -12.28
C VAL A 173 -2.59 -18.96 -12.87
N SER A 174 -2.47 -20.18 -13.40
CA SER A 174 -3.60 -20.90 -13.98
C SER A 174 -4.59 -21.31 -12.89
N ASN A 175 -5.87 -20.96 -13.07
CA ASN A 175 -6.98 -21.36 -12.20
C ASN A 175 -6.83 -20.95 -10.72
N TYR A 176 -6.14 -19.84 -10.44
CA TYR A 176 -5.98 -19.32 -9.08
C TYR A 176 -6.05 -17.78 -9.08
N ASN A 177 -7.18 -17.24 -8.62
CA ASN A 177 -7.47 -15.80 -8.62
C ASN A 177 -7.34 -15.15 -7.24
N GLN A 178 -6.62 -15.80 -6.32
CA GLN A 178 -6.45 -15.36 -4.93
C GLN A 178 -5.10 -14.67 -4.69
N LEU A 179 -4.37 -14.31 -5.76
CA LEU A 179 -3.10 -13.59 -5.68
C LEU A 179 -3.22 -12.15 -6.13
N VAL A 180 -2.59 -11.26 -5.38
CA VAL A 180 -2.42 -9.85 -5.76
C VAL A 180 -0.98 -9.47 -5.47
N ALA A 181 -0.34 -8.71 -6.36
CA ALA A 181 1.04 -8.30 -6.19
C ALA A 181 1.29 -6.90 -6.74
N SER A 182 2.34 -6.27 -6.21
CA SER A 182 2.92 -5.03 -6.70
C SER A 182 4.45 -5.09 -6.53
N ALA A 183 5.15 -4.27 -7.30
CA ALA A 183 6.58 -4.10 -7.18
C ALA A 183 6.92 -2.61 -7.16
N ILE A 184 7.75 -2.19 -6.21
CA ILE A 184 8.23 -0.81 -6.10
C ILE A 184 9.73 -0.78 -5.89
N THR A 185 10.40 0.28 -6.33
CA THR A 185 11.76 0.60 -5.89
C THR A 185 11.75 1.81 -4.98
N TRP A 186 12.47 1.70 -3.87
CA TRP A 186 12.63 2.77 -2.90
C TRP A 186 14.07 2.80 -2.39
N GLN A 187 14.51 3.98 -1.94
CA GLN A 187 15.81 4.13 -1.29
C GLN A 187 15.61 4.26 0.22
N ASN A 188 16.32 3.44 0.98
CA ASN A 188 16.32 3.49 2.42
C ASN A 188 17.12 4.67 2.93
N SER A 189 16.45 5.58 3.63
CA SER A 189 17.06 6.81 4.15
C SER A 189 18.08 6.58 5.27
N LYS A 190 18.08 5.39 5.90
CA LYS A 190 18.98 5.07 7.01
C LYS A 190 20.36 4.61 6.55
N ASP A 191 20.41 3.79 5.50
CA ASP A 191 21.65 3.19 5.00
C ASP A 191 22.03 3.67 3.58
N GLY A 192 21.12 4.37 2.89
CA GLY A 192 21.31 4.86 1.52
C GLY A 192 21.10 3.79 0.44
N ASN A 193 20.77 2.55 0.82
CA ASN A 193 20.62 1.44 -0.11
C ASN A 193 19.29 1.51 -0.87
N THR A 194 19.31 1.06 -2.11
CA THR A 194 18.12 0.95 -2.95
C THR A 194 17.61 -0.49 -2.93
N TYR A 195 16.30 -0.66 -2.78
CA TYR A 195 15.65 -1.97 -2.74
C TYR A 195 14.55 -2.06 -3.79
N LEU A 196 14.46 -3.20 -4.45
CA LEU A 196 13.25 -3.64 -5.15
C LEU A 196 12.39 -4.40 -4.14
N LYS A 197 11.23 -3.83 -3.78
CA LYS A 197 10.25 -4.45 -2.89
C LYS A 197 9.13 -5.06 -3.72
N ILE A 198 9.01 -6.39 -3.67
CA ILE A 198 7.92 -7.14 -4.30
C ILE A 198 6.97 -7.60 -3.20
N LYS A 199 5.72 -7.16 -3.23
CA LYS A 199 4.69 -7.57 -2.27
C LYS A 199 3.77 -8.55 -2.97
N VAL A 200 3.52 -9.69 -2.35
CA VAL A 200 2.57 -10.70 -2.86
C VAL A 200 1.66 -11.14 -1.74
N LEU A 201 0.37 -10.97 -1.96
CA LEU A 201 -0.68 -11.50 -1.11
C LEU A 201 -1.17 -12.83 -1.69
N ASN A 202 -1.24 -13.86 -0.85
CA ASN A 202 -1.99 -15.07 -1.11
C ASN A 202 -3.21 -15.13 -0.19
N PHE A 203 -4.38 -14.81 -0.73
CA PHE A 203 -5.66 -14.82 -0.01
C PHE A 203 -6.36 -16.18 -0.04
N GLY A 204 -5.75 -17.20 -0.66
CA GLY A 204 -6.33 -18.54 -0.75
C GLY A 204 -5.76 -19.53 0.26
N ASN A 205 -6.41 -20.69 0.35
CA ASN A 205 -6.10 -21.74 1.32
C ASN A 205 -5.03 -22.74 0.87
N LYS A 206 -4.34 -22.47 -0.25
CA LYS A 206 -3.29 -23.35 -0.78
C LYS A 206 -1.97 -22.61 -0.79
N ALA A 207 -0.90 -23.34 -0.46
CA ALA A 207 0.43 -22.88 -0.77
C ALA A 207 0.60 -22.76 -2.29
N VAL A 208 1.37 -21.78 -2.73
CA VAL A 208 1.64 -21.52 -4.16
C VAL A 208 3.14 -21.53 -4.39
N ASP A 209 3.59 -22.39 -5.31
CA ASP A 209 4.93 -22.32 -5.86
C ASP A 209 5.01 -21.12 -6.80
N LEU A 210 5.64 -20.04 -6.34
CA LEU A 210 5.82 -18.80 -7.10
C LEU A 210 7.22 -18.79 -7.74
N SER A 211 7.26 -18.53 -9.04
CA SER A 211 8.49 -18.12 -9.73
C SER A 211 8.42 -16.62 -10.01
N ILE A 212 9.45 -15.91 -9.57
CA ILE A 212 9.65 -14.48 -9.78
C ILE A 212 10.73 -14.32 -10.84
N SER A 213 10.38 -13.63 -11.93
CA SER A 213 11.27 -13.23 -13.02
C SER A 213 11.29 -11.70 -13.08
N ILE A 214 12.48 -11.12 -12.98
CA ILE A 214 12.71 -9.69 -12.99
C ILE A 214 13.54 -9.36 -14.22
N THR A 215 13.02 -8.47 -15.06
CA THR A 215 13.67 -8.09 -16.32
C THR A 215 13.72 -6.58 -16.46
N GLY A 216 14.76 -6.07 -17.12
CA GLY A 216 14.92 -4.63 -17.38
C GLY A 216 15.28 -3.79 -16.17
N LEU A 217 15.77 -4.40 -15.08
CA LEU A 217 16.29 -3.68 -13.92
C LEU A 217 17.67 -3.09 -14.27
N GLU A 218 17.88 -1.80 -13.98
CA GLU A 218 19.17 -1.13 -14.26
C GLU A 218 20.31 -1.62 -13.36
N ASN A 219 19.97 -2.02 -12.14
CA ASN A 219 20.88 -2.52 -11.13
C ASN A 219 20.70 -4.03 -10.95
N GLU A 220 21.78 -4.77 -10.79
CA GLU A 220 21.72 -6.20 -10.45
C GLU A 220 21.22 -6.39 -9.00
N ILE A 221 20.66 -7.56 -8.72
CA ILE A 221 20.24 -7.93 -7.37
C ILE A 221 21.43 -8.55 -6.62
N GLN A 222 21.73 -8.00 -5.44
CA GLN A 222 22.75 -8.57 -4.58
C GLN A 222 22.34 -9.95 -4.06
N THR A 223 23.27 -10.89 -4.14
CA THR A 223 23.09 -12.28 -3.68
C THR A 223 22.82 -12.39 -2.17
N PHE A 224 23.21 -11.38 -1.40
CA PHE A 224 23.03 -11.28 0.05
C PHE A 224 22.42 -9.91 0.43
N GLY A 225 21.94 -9.79 1.67
CA GLY A 225 21.35 -8.53 2.17
C GLY A 225 19.87 -8.34 1.83
N SER A 226 19.30 -9.24 1.03
CA SER A 226 17.86 -9.29 0.75
C SER A 226 17.07 -9.95 1.88
N ILE A 227 15.87 -9.44 2.16
CA ILE A 227 15.01 -9.87 3.28
C ILE A 227 13.65 -10.31 2.75
N LYS A 228 13.10 -11.38 3.34
CA LYS A 228 11.71 -11.80 3.18
C LYS A 228 10.96 -11.54 4.48
N THR A 229 9.83 -10.84 4.39
CA THR A 229 8.94 -10.57 5.53
C THR A 229 7.58 -11.20 5.28
N VAL A 230 7.07 -11.98 6.23
CA VAL A 230 5.79 -12.70 6.09
C VAL A 230 4.85 -12.35 7.23
N LEU A 231 3.61 -11.97 6.91
CA LEU A 231 2.50 -11.84 7.85
C LEU A 231 1.50 -12.98 7.59
N THR A 232 1.36 -13.89 8.55
CA THR A 232 0.40 -15.00 8.54
C THR A 232 0.16 -15.50 9.97
N SER A 233 -0.72 -16.48 10.15
CA SER A 233 -0.98 -17.15 11.44
C SER A 233 -1.64 -18.51 11.21
N GLY A 234 -1.77 -19.30 12.29
CA GLY A 234 -2.44 -20.61 12.26
C GLY A 234 -3.94 -20.55 11.98
N SER A 235 -4.61 -19.41 12.22
CA SER A 235 -6.03 -19.20 11.93
C SER A 235 -6.29 -17.83 11.32
N LEU A 236 -7.20 -17.79 10.34
CA LEU A 236 -7.72 -16.56 9.74
C LEU A 236 -8.36 -15.59 10.74
N ARG A 237 -8.89 -16.12 11.85
CA ARG A 237 -9.54 -15.34 12.90
C ARG A 237 -8.60 -15.02 14.06
N ASP A 238 -7.30 -15.26 13.92
CA ASP A 238 -6.34 -14.84 14.94
C ASP A 238 -6.26 -13.32 15.02
N GLU A 239 -6.22 -12.82 16.26
CA GLU A 239 -6.15 -11.41 16.63
C GLU A 239 -5.05 -11.22 17.69
N ASN A 240 -4.51 -10.01 17.78
CA ASN A 240 -3.66 -9.62 18.90
C ASN A 240 -4.52 -9.15 20.09
N SER A 241 -3.97 -9.27 21.30
CA SER A 241 -4.63 -8.86 22.55
C SER A 241 -3.59 -8.40 23.57
N PHE A 242 -4.02 -7.82 24.69
CA PHE A 242 -3.06 -7.51 25.77
C PHE A 242 -2.34 -8.74 26.33
N GLN A 243 -2.96 -9.93 26.30
CA GLN A 243 -2.35 -11.17 26.76
C GLN A 243 -1.39 -11.77 25.72
N GLN A 244 -1.64 -11.51 24.44
CA GLN A 244 -0.84 -11.99 23.31
C GLN A 244 -0.67 -10.86 22.29
N PRO A 245 0.15 -9.82 22.60
CA PRO A 245 0.26 -8.62 21.76
C PRO A 245 0.92 -8.90 20.41
N ASP A 246 1.75 -9.94 20.35
CA ASP A 246 2.54 -10.31 19.18
C ASP A 246 2.10 -11.65 18.56
N LYS A 247 0.82 -12.03 18.70
CA LYS A 247 0.30 -13.30 18.17
C LYS A 247 0.37 -13.36 16.64
N VAL A 248 0.04 -12.25 15.99
CA VAL A 248 0.03 -12.06 14.54
C VAL A 248 0.87 -10.82 14.24
N VAL A 249 2.14 -11.05 13.93
CA VAL A 249 3.14 -10.02 13.61
C VAL A 249 3.96 -10.46 12.40
N PRO A 250 4.62 -9.53 11.67
CA PRO A 250 5.46 -9.88 10.55
C PRO A 250 6.71 -10.60 11.04
N VAL A 251 7.10 -11.67 10.36
CA VAL A 251 8.33 -12.44 10.63
C VAL A 251 9.30 -12.23 9.47
N GLU A 252 10.49 -11.74 9.80
CA GLU A 252 11.58 -11.51 8.85
C GLU A 252 12.51 -12.72 8.76
N SER A 253 13.04 -12.96 7.57
CA SER A 253 14.04 -13.99 7.30
C SER A 253 14.95 -13.57 6.13
N PRO A 254 16.25 -13.90 6.16
CA PRO A 254 17.14 -13.58 5.05
C PRO A 254 16.79 -14.42 3.82
N ILE A 255 16.97 -13.84 2.63
CA ILE A 255 16.92 -14.56 1.37
C ILE A 255 18.35 -14.90 0.96
N SER A 256 18.72 -16.18 1.02
CA SER A 256 19.99 -16.65 0.48
C SER A 256 19.91 -16.74 -1.05
N ASN A 257 20.89 -16.19 -1.76
CA ASN A 257 20.99 -16.23 -3.23
C ASN A 257 19.81 -15.54 -3.94
N ALA A 258 19.44 -14.35 -3.45
CA ALA A 258 18.53 -13.48 -4.19
C ALA A 258 19.10 -13.17 -5.58
N ARG A 259 18.23 -13.15 -6.59
CA ARG A 259 18.57 -12.99 -8.00
C ARG A 259 17.31 -12.67 -8.80
N GLU A 260 17.49 -12.32 -10.07
CA GLU A 260 16.42 -11.91 -10.99
C GLU A 260 15.42 -13.04 -11.26
N GLU A 261 15.87 -14.29 -11.20
CA GLU A 261 15.07 -15.49 -11.40
C GLU A 261 15.05 -16.34 -10.13
N MET A 262 14.02 -16.24 -9.32
CA MET A 262 13.92 -16.97 -8.05
C MET A 262 12.59 -17.69 -7.88
N SER A 263 12.64 -18.88 -7.29
CA SER A 263 11.46 -19.66 -6.95
C SER A 263 11.31 -19.76 -5.45
N LEU A 264 10.08 -19.65 -4.97
CA LEU A 264 9.74 -19.67 -3.55
C LEU A 264 8.32 -20.17 -3.34
N VAL A 265 8.02 -20.58 -2.11
CA VAL A 265 6.67 -20.99 -1.72
C VAL A 265 6.02 -19.83 -0.98
N LEU A 266 4.82 -19.45 -1.43
CA LEU A 266 3.92 -18.56 -0.69
C LEU A 266 2.97 -19.41 0.16
N ASP A 267 2.96 -19.13 1.46
CA ASP A 267 2.05 -19.79 2.38
C ASP A 267 0.59 -19.42 2.07
N PRO A 268 -0.39 -20.31 2.37
CA PRO A 268 -1.80 -19.95 2.30
C PRO A 268 -2.09 -18.79 3.27
N TYR A 269 -3.01 -17.92 2.91
CA TYR A 269 -3.43 -16.78 3.74
C TYR A 269 -2.23 -16.01 4.33
N SER A 270 -1.41 -15.46 3.44
CA SER A 270 -0.19 -14.76 3.80
C SER A 270 0.00 -13.50 2.97
N LEU A 271 0.57 -12.46 3.60
CA LEU A 271 1.17 -11.33 2.91
C LEU A 271 2.68 -11.47 3.03
N THR A 272 3.37 -11.52 1.89
CA THR A 272 4.83 -11.64 1.85
C THR A 272 5.43 -10.45 1.11
N SER A 273 6.49 -9.84 1.65
CA SER A 273 7.37 -8.95 0.89
C SER A 273 8.75 -9.57 0.69
N PHE A 274 9.32 -9.32 -0.48
CA PHE A 274 10.71 -9.57 -0.81
C PHE A 274 11.37 -8.22 -1.01
N ASP A 275 12.22 -7.83 -0.07
CA ASP A 275 12.98 -6.60 -0.10
C ASP A 275 14.37 -6.97 -0.66
N LEU A 276 14.49 -6.89 -1.99
CA LEU A 276 15.67 -7.31 -2.74
C LEU A 276 16.67 -6.15 -2.81
N LEU A 277 17.85 -6.35 -2.23
CA LEU A 277 18.91 -5.34 -2.23
C LEU A 277 19.48 -5.21 -3.65
N LEU A 278 19.55 -3.98 -4.16
CA LEU A 278 20.12 -3.69 -5.47
C LEU A 278 21.57 -3.25 -5.34
N ASP A 279 22.39 -3.58 -6.34
CA ASP A 279 23.74 -3.03 -6.42
C ASP A 279 23.70 -1.51 -6.59
N PRO A 280 24.62 -0.77 -5.94
CA PRO A 280 24.77 0.66 -6.21
C PRO A 280 24.98 0.87 -7.71
N SER A 281 24.37 1.91 -8.29
CA SER A 281 24.54 2.19 -9.72
C SER A 281 26.01 2.30 -10.09
N ASN A 282 26.42 1.57 -11.13
CA ASN A 282 27.73 1.74 -11.78
C ASN A 282 27.77 3.06 -12.58
N SER A 283 27.54 4.19 -11.92
CA SER A 283 27.72 5.51 -12.52
C SER A 283 29.18 5.99 -12.40
N THR A 284 30.15 5.13 -12.76
CA THR A 284 31.56 5.55 -12.97
C THR A 284 32.37 4.56 -13.82
N MET A 285 31.91 4.21 -15.03
CA MET A 285 32.78 3.56 -16.03
C MET A 285 32.34 3.93 -17.46
N MET A 286 32.29 5.22 -17.80
CA MET A 286 32.37 5.63 -19.21
C MET A 286 33.26 6.88 -19.38
N HIS A 287 34.35 6.66 -20.10
CA HIS A 287 35.30 7.61 -20.72
C HIS A 287 36.34 8.33 -19.85
N SER A 288 37.37 7.58 -19.42
CA SER A 288 38.74 8.09 -19.53
C SER A 288 39.32 7.61 -20.86
N VAL A 289 39.35 8.50 -21.86
CA VAL A 289 40.18 8.30 -23.06
C VAL A 289 41.64 8.43 -22.60
N PRO A 290 42.54 7.49 -22.91
CA PRO A 290 43.95 7.70 -22.65
C PRO A 290 44.45 8.77 -23.64
N GLU A 291 44.96 9.89 -23.13
CA GLU A 291 45.77 10.80 -23.93
C GLU A 291 46.95 10.01 -24.51
N SER A 292 46.90 9.75 -25.82
CA SER A 292 48.04 9.27 -26.54
C SER A 292 49.06 10.40 -26.64
N SER A 293 50.19 10.19 -25.99
CA SER A 293 51.42 10.93 -26.17
C SER A 293 51.82 10.93 -27.66
N LEU A 294 51.71 12.09 -28.32
CA LEU A 294 52.41 12.35 -29.57
C LEU A 294 53.57 13.31 -29.27
N HIS A 295 54.75 12.72 -29.20
CA HIS A 295 56.04 13.41 -29.20
C HIS A 295 56.62 13.42 -30.63
N SER A 296 57.46 14.42 -30.88
CA SER A 296 58.36 14.67 -32.03
C SER A 296 57.76 15.59 -33.12
N SER A 297 58.15 16.87 -33.21
CA SER A 297 59.45 17.48 -33.59
C SER A 297 59.75 17.41 -35.08
N MET A 298 59.37 18.45 -35.82
CA MET A 298 60.20 19.35 -36.64
C MET A 298 59.30 20.45 -37.23
#